data_AF-A0ABD7AFP2-F1
#
_entry.id   AF-A0ABD7AFP2-F1
#
_cell.length_a   1.000
_cell.length_b   1.000
_cell.length_c   1.000
_cell.angle_alpha   90.00
_cell.angle_beta   90.00
_cell.angle_gamma   90.00
#
_symmetry.space_group_name_H-M   'P 1'
#
loop_
_entity.id
_entity.type
_entity.pdbx_description
1 polymer ?
#
loop_
_entity_poly.entity_id
_entity_poly.type
_entity_poly.pdbx_seq_one_letter_code
_entity_poly.pdbx_strand_id
1 'polypeptide(L)'
;MNIEGAGPVVYVSKSYSKFTPDGVKVVKSTYGNIFFIIDEYDKYQTVRPEWYGCKGVGKEFPDTIPFANMLSSLNTGDNVKLSPKSIYYNSYPNRDQKKDGWVISANKITLEGNGSTISRNTPFDAKSSGYASIKITGDNCTITGNLLITSDDPTGKKIMDYQSTAVLDNRNIFCSPVANTLNLWAYGAKNLCVDKDVVLRNAVFNLFANHGSDNIKILCSAISSGQIYPQPKSKSSDLALGSSFKLDRCNNITIDAVSMNTAYAGVELEGHNNKGNIKIKTIRAYHAGLHIWNSTSNIDFNSYAEDITDGGGLIIGPGCSNCNGTSFVKNASYAMAFVGDSSKGDITNCNITASGENVSRGIEFYARSVIDNASIRGNIINLSAKYGNWVGGKQYDKIGVVLNGGEGNKLNARLESFDYIFSVKRGSGNTINVTYDKYTKKVYRDDSLFFSNNMKLQKITTK
;
A
#
# COMPACT_ATOMS: atom_id res chain seq x y z
N MET A 1 9.41 39.40 18.38
CA MET A 1 9.49 39.10 16.94
C MET A 1 8.17 38.41 16.60
N ASN A 2 7.24 39.14 15.97
CA ASN A 2 5.90 38.63 15.66
C ASN A 2 6.01 37.63 14.51
N ILE A 3 5.55 36.41 14.76
CA ILE A 3 5.32 35.41 13.71
C ILE A 3 3.91 35.70 13.18
N GLU A 4 3.81 36.23 11.97
CA GLU A 4 2.51 36.38 11.30
C GLU A 4 1.85 35.00 11.14
N GLY A 5 0.70 34.80 11.79
CA GLY A 5 -0.10 33.57 11.70
C GLY A 5 -0.43 32.93 13.05
N ALA A 6 0.40 33.13 14.08
CA ALA A 6 0.07 32.73 15.44
C ALA A 6 -0.45 33.97 16.18
N GLY A 7 -1.78 34.07 16.35
CA GLY A 7 -2.35 35.11 17.22
C GLY A 7 -1.70 35.10 18.62
N PRO A 8 -1.91 36.16 19.43
CA PRO A 8 -1.31 36.24 20.75
C PRO A 8 -1.63 34.97 21.57
N VAL A 9 -0.58 34.30 22.07
CA VAL A 9 -0.72 33.13 22.93
C VAL A 9 -1.11 33.62 24.33
N VAL A 10 -2.27 33.21 24.80
CA VAL A 10 -2.78 33.57 26.13
C VAL A 10 -2.43 32.46 27.11
N TYR A 11 -1.77 32.81 28.21
CA TYR A 11 -1.53 31.91 29.33
C TYR A 11 -2.53 32.18 30.46
N VAL A 12 -3.02 31.11 31.08
CA VAL A 12 -3.74 31.15 32.35
C VAL A 12 -2.82 30.68 33.47
N SER A 13 -2.81 31.39 34.59
CA SER A 13 -2.05 31.01 35.78
C SER A 13 -2.89 30.13 36.70
N LYS A 14 -2.33 29.01 37.17
CA LYS A 14 -2.97 28.10 38.12
C LYS A 14 -2.02 27.69 39.25
N SER A 15 -2.58 27.41 40.43
CA SER A 15 -1.83 26.88 41.58
C SER A 15 -1.53 25.36 41.48
N TYR A 16 -2.10 24.70 40.47
CA TYR A 16 -1.94 23.28 40.18
C TYR A 16 -2.08 23.03 38.68
N SER A 17 -1.35 22.05 38.15
CA SER A 17 -1.49 21.56 36.78
C SER A 17 -1.62 20.05 36.79
N LYS A 18 -2.62 19.53 36.06
CA LYS A 18 -2.74 18.10 35.74
C LYS A 18 -1.82 17.68 34.59
N PHE A 19 -1.14 18.63 33.97
CA PHE A 19 -0.29 18.45 32.79
C PHE A 19 1.19 18.61 33.14
N THR A 20 2.04 17.84 32.47
CA THR A 20 3.50 17.90 32.60
C THR A 20 4.05 19.20 32.00
N PRO A 21 4.86 19.98 32.75
CA PRO A 21 5.56 21.14 32.20
C PRO A 21 6.54 20.74 31.10
N ASP A 22 6.48 21.44 29.97
CA ASP A 22 7.36 21.26 28.82
C ASP A 22 8.10 22.54 28.40
N GLY A 23 7.89 23.63 29.14
CA GLY A 23 8.53 24.93 28.88
C GLY A 23 7.86 25.72 27.75
N VAL A 24 6.78 25.21 27.14
CA VAL A 24 6.04 25.86 26.06
C VAL A 24 4.56 25.91 26.39
N LYS A 25 3.81 24.80 26.23
CA LYS A 25 2.36 24.79 26.48
C LYS A 25 2.02 24.78 27.97
N VAL A 26 2.96 24.28 28.80
CA VAL A 26 2.89 24.34 30.26
C VAL A 26 4.25 24.77 30.80
N VAL A 27 4.29 25.91 31.48
CA VAL A 27 5.49 26.47 32.10
C VAL A 27 5.30 26.49 33.61
N LYS A 28 6.20 25.85 34.36
CA LYS A 28 6.22 25.94 35.82
C LYS A 28 7.05 27.16 36.24
N SER A 29 6.49 28.03 37.07
CA SER A 29 7.20 29.13 37.69
C SER A 29 8.36 28.65 38.55
N THR A 30 9.45 29.39 38.58
CA THR A 30 10.54 29.20 39.56
C THR A 30 10.15 29.66 40.96
N TYR A 31 9.08 30.45 41.08
CA TYR A 31 8.55 30.98 42.34
C TYR A 31 7.18 30.38 42.64
N GLY A 32 7.12 29.60 43.72
CA GLY A 32 5.89 28.96 44.20
C GLY A 32 5.35 27.84 43.29
N ASN A 33 4.22 27.28 43.67
CA ASN A 33 3.49 26.28 42.87
C ASN A 33 2.57 26.97 41.86
N ILE A 34 3.14 27.77 40.96
CA ILE A 34 2.38 28.46 39.90
C ILE A 34 2.74 27.83 38.56
N PHE A 35 1.70 27.52 37.77
CA PHE A 35 1.81 27.01 36.41
C PHE A 35 1.17 28.01 35.45
N PHE A 36 1.86 28.35 34.37
CA PHE A 36 1.31 29.07 33.23
C PHE A 36 0.99 28.05 32.16
N ILE A 37 -0.29 27.94 31.81
CA ILE A 37 -0.79 26.97 30.82
C ILE A 37 -1.41 27.76 29.69
N ILE A 38 -1.12 27.40 28.44
CA ILE A 38 -1.82 28.02 27.30
C ILE A 38 -3.32 27.76 27.43
N ASP A 39 -4.15 28.81 27.37
CA ASP A 39 -5.60 28.75 27.63
C ASP A 39 -6.32 27.74 26.71
N GLU A 40 -5.93 27.68 25.44
CA GLU A 40 -6.47 26.72 24.47
C GLU A 40 -6.13 25.26 24.85
N TYR A 41 -4.91 25.01 25.33
CA TYR A 41 -4.49 23.67 25.77
C TYR A 41 -5.21 23.27 27.07
N ASP A 42 -5.38 24.19 28.01
CA ASP A 42 -6.10 23.92 29.26
C ASP A 42 -7.56 23.51 29.04
N LYS A 43 -8.22 24.16 28.07
CA LYS A 43 -9.63 23.91 27.74
C LYS A 43 -9.84 22.70 26.83
N TYR A 44 -8.97 22.49 25.85
CA TYR A 44 -9.24 21.57 24.73
C TYR A 44 -8.13 20.56 24.45
N GLN A 45 -7.01 20.58 25.19
CA GLN A 45 -5.80 19.79 24.90
C GLN A 45 -5.32 19.95 23.44
N THR A 46 -5.60 21.11 22.84
CA THR A 46 -5.10 21.43 21.51
C THR A 46 -3.64 21.83 21.60
N VAL A 47 -2.83 21.30 20.68
CA VAL A 47 -1.42 21.62 20.54
C VAL A 47 -1.20 22.19 19.14
N ARG A 48 -0.47 23.30 19.05
CA ARG A 48 -0.14 23.96 17.78
C ARG A 48 1.36 23.92 17.52
N PRO A 49 1.83 23.52 16.33
CA PRO A 49 3.25 23.53 15.99
C PRO A 49 3.92 24.90 16.18
N GLU A 50 3.19 26.00 15.98
CA GLU A 50 3.69 27.38 16.03
C GLU A 50 4.09 27.80 17.45
N TRP A 51 3.47 27.22 18.49
CA TRP A 51 3.88 27.47 19.87
C TRP A 51 5.32 27.02 20.12
N TYR A 52 5.79 26.03 19.37
CA TYR A 52 7.15 25.48 19.44
C TYR A 52 8.08 26.13 18.41
N GLY A 53 7.62 27.14 17.67
CA GLY A 53 8.43 27.90 16.72
C GLY A 53 8.35 27.42 15.26
N CYS A 54 7.40 26.53 14.92
CA CYS A 54 7.17 26.20 13.52
C CYS A 54 6.64 27.42 12.76
N LYS A 55 7.08 27.59 11.51
CA LYS A 55 6.65 28.66 10.61
C LYS A 55 5.65 28.18 9.58
N GLY A 56 5.72 26.91 9.16
CA GLY A 56 4.78 26.37 8.19
C GLY A 56 4.90 27.00 6.80
N VAL A 57 6.10 27.45 6.41
CA VAL A 57 6.36 28.11 5.12
C VAL A 57 7.18 27.24 4.15
N GLY A 58 7.35 25.97 4.49
CA GLY A 58 8.00 24.98 3.62
C GLY A 58 9.52 25.00 3.69
N LYS A 59 10.15 24.66 2.56
CA LYS A 59 11.58 24.33 2.46
C LYS A 59 12.53 25.48 2.78
N GLU A 60 12.11 26.73 2.57
CA GLU A 60 12.94 27.91 2.83
C GLU A 60 13.24 28.08 4.32
N PHE A 61 12.30 27.68 5.19
CA PHE A 61 12.47 27.67 6.63
C PHE A 61 11.98 26.34 7.20
N PRO A 62 12.81 25.28 7.11
CA PRO A 62 12.43 23.95 7.58
C PRO A 62 12.06 23.94 9.06
N ASP A 63 10.94 23.31 9.37
CA ASP A 63 10.39 23.16 10.73
C ASP A 63 10.97 21.93 11.46
N THR A 64 12.08 21.36 10.96
CA THR A 64 12.65 20.09 11.41
C THR A 64 12.74 19.97 12.94
N ILE A 65 13.40 20.94 13.58
CA ILE A 65 13.62 20.97 15.03
C ILE A 65 12.35 21.39 15.79
N PRO A 66 11.69 22.53 15.49
CA PRO A 66 10.54 22.97 16.27
C PRO A 66 9.36 21.97 16.22
N PHE A 67 9.12 21.33 15.07
CA PHE A 67 8.06 20.33 14.95
C PHE A 67 8.42 19.05 15.73
N ALA A 68 9.68 18.60 15.69
CA ALA A 68 10.14 17.47 16.49
C ALA A 68 10.00 17.74 18.01
N ASN A 69 10.35 18.96 18.45
CA ASN A 69 10.17 19.38 19.84
C ASN A 69 8.69 19.32 20.25
N MET A 70 7.78 19.81 19.41
CA MET A 70 6.33 19.70 19.63
C MET A 70 5.91 18.23 19.79
N LEU A 71 6.29 17.36 18.84
CA LEU A 71 5.93 15.94 18.89
C LEU A 71 6.46 15.24 20.15
N SER A 72 7.69 15.55 20.57
CA SER A 72 8.31 14.99 21.78
C SER A 72 7.63 15.43 23.07
N SER A 73 6.89 16.54 23.03
CA SER A 73 6.20 17.10 24.19
C SER A 73 4.77 16.61 24.34
N LEU A 74 4.23 15.87 23.36
CA LEU A 74 2.84 15.43 23.35
C LEU A 74 2.53 14.51 24.54
N ASN A 75 1.40 14.74 25.18
CA ASN A 75 0.82 13.88 26.20
C ASN A 75 -0.28 13.00 25.60
N THR A 76 -0.64 11.94 26.33
CA THR A 76 -1.74 11.07 25.89
C THR A 76 -3.05 11.83 25.80
N GLY A 77 -3.69 11.80 24.62
CA GLY A 77 -4.97 12.47 24.38
C GLY A 77 -4.87 13.85 23.72
N ASP A 78 -3.65 14.35 23.46
CA ASP A 78 -3.46 15.65 22.82
C ASP A 78 -4.02 15.67 21.39
N ASN A 79 -4.58 16.83 21.00
CA ASN A 79 -5.07 17.10 19.65
C ASN A 79 -4.15 18.11 18.95
N VAL A 80 -3.33 17.64 18.02
CA VAL A 80 -2.45 18.48 17.19
C VAL A 80 -3.27 19.08 16.06
N LYS A 81 -3.41 20.41 16.06
CA LYS A 81 -4.13 21.15 15.02
C LYS A 81 -3.17 21.94 14.16
N LEU A 82 -3.01 21.50 12.91
CA LEU A 82 -2.16 22.18 11.94
C LEU A 82 -2.80 23.49 11.45
N SER A 83 -1.94 24.48 11.18
CA SER A 83 -2.38 25.77 10.67
C SER A 83 -2.87 25.66 9.22
N PRO A 84 -3.95 26.37 8.85
CA PRO A 84 -4.50 26.26 7.51
C PRO A 84 -3.48 26.56 6.42
N LYS A 85 -3.38 25.67 5.42
CA LYS A 85 -2.50 25.82 4.24
C LYS A 85 -1.01 25.93 4.54
N SER A 86 -0.59 25.71 5.79
CA SER A 86 0.82 25.68 6.15
C SER A 86 1.54 24.47 5.56
N ILE A 87 2.83 24.63 5.27
CA ILE A 87 3.70 23.56 4.79
C ILE A 87 4.78 23.34 5.86
N TYR A 88 4.62 22.30 6.66
CA TYR A 88 5.63 21.87 7.62
C TYR A 88 6.63 20.98 6.90
N TYR A 89 7.89 21.41 6.89
CA TYR A 89 8.94 20.76 6.10
C TYR A 89 10.09 20.23 6.96
N ASN A 90 10.38 18.94 6.84
CA ASN A 90 11.54 18.30 7.44
C ASN A 90 12.72 18.25 6.46
N SER A 91 13.79 18.98 6.76
CA SER A 91 15.00 19.03 5.95
C SER A 91 15.91 17.80 6.07
N TYR A 92 15.73 16.96 7.09
CA TYR A 92 16.58 15.79 7.38
C TYR A 92 18.10 16.12 7.41
N PRO A 93 18.56 17.01 8.31
CA PRO A 93 19.93 17.50 8.32
C PRO A 93 20.98 16.42 8.62
N ASN A 94 20.70 15.50 9.54
CA ASN A 94 21.59 14.37 9.89
C ASN A 94 21.40 13.16 8.97
N ARG A 95 20.40 13.21 8.09
CA ARG A 95 20.06 12.19 7.12
C ARG A 95 19.67 10.85 7.72
N ASP A 96 19.00 10.88 8.86
CA ASP A 96 18.72 9.68 9.62
C ASP A 96 17.34 9.75 10.26
N GLN A 97 16.52 8.71 10.06
CA GLN A 97 15.17 8.67 10.61
C GLN A 97 15.15 8.70 12.14
N LYS A 98 16.16 8.17 12.83
CA LYS A 98 16.19 8.17 14.30
C LYS A 98 16.56 9.54 14.86
N LYS A 99 17.38 10.31 14.14
CA LYS A 99 17.84 11.64 14.56
C LYS A 99 16.90 12.77 14.13
N ASP A 100 16.41 12.73 12.90
CA ASP A 100 15.66 13.83 12.29
C ASP A 100 14.17 13.53 12.10
N GLY A 101 13.79 12.26 12.17
CA GLY A 101 12.44 11.83 11.81
C GLY A 101 11.38 12.38 12.75
N TRP A 102 10.27 12.82 12.18
CA TRP A 102 9.09 13.19 12.95
C TRP A 102 8.34 11.93 13.38
N VAL A 103 8.20 11.75 14.71
CA VAL A 103 7.59 10.56 15.31
C VAL A 103 6.50 10.96 16.29
N ILE A 104 5.27 10.48 16.07
CA ILE A 104 4.21 10.49 17.08
C ILE A 104 4.35 9.22 17.92
N SER A 105 4.90 9.37 19.12
CA SER A 105 5.10 8.28 20.09
C SER A 105 4.08 8.26 21.21
N ALA A 106 3.46 9.40 21.53
CA ALA A 106 2.38 9.48 22.51
C ALA A 106 1.11 8.77 21.99
N ASN A 107 0.30 8.27 22.93
CA ASN A 107 -0.93 7.54 22.63
C ASN A 107 -2.12 8.49 22.48
N LYS A 108 -3.18 8.02 21.83
CA LYS A 108 -4.46 8.75 21.68
C LYS A 108 -4.30 10.13 21.05
N ILE A 109 -3.32 10.29 20.17
CA ILE A 109 -3.06 11.55 19.49
C ILE A 109 -4.00 11.71 18.31
N THR A 110 -4.65 12.86 18.21
CA THR A 110 -5.32 13.27 16.97
C THR A 110 -4.46 14.29 16.24
N LEU A 111 -4.19 14.08 14.95
CA LEU A 111 -3.51 15.02 14.07
C LEU A 111 -4.50 15.52 13.02
N GLU A 112 -4.88 16.79 13.11
CA GLU A 112 -5.86 17.45 12.23
C GLU A 112 -5.15 18.33 11.19
N GLY A 113 -5.29 17.97 9.92
CA GLY A 113 -4.54 18.57 8.80
C GLY A 113 -4.99 19.97 8.37
N ASN A 114 -6.27 20.32 8.47
CA ASN A 114 -6.78 21.67 8.16
C ASN A 114 -6.31 22.28 6.81
N GLY A 115 -6.10 21.47 5.78
CA GLY A 115 -5.59 21.87 4.46
C GLY A 115 -4.07 22.10 4.41
N SER A 116 -3.32 21.68 5.43
CA SER A 116 -1.87 21.80 5.51
C SER A 116 -1.14 20.65 4.81
N THR A 117 0.19 20.77 4.76
CA THR A 117 1.10 19.77 4.21
C THR A 117 2.18 19.40 5.23
N ILE A 118 2.44 18.10 5.38
CA ILE A 118 3.64 17.55 6.02
C ILE A 118 4.54 17.03 4.90
N SER A 119 5.74 17.58 4.76
CA SER A 119 6.69 17.18 3.71
C SER A 119 8.08 16.94 4.27
N ARG A 120 8.89 16.18 3.51
CA ARG A 120 10.30 15.96 3.80
C ARG A 120 11.17 16.14 2.55
N ASN A 121 12.44 16.39 2.79
CA ASN A 121 13.48 16.35 1.77
C ASN A 121 13.71 14.92 1.23
N THR A 122 14.24 14.86 0.02
CA THR A 122 14.70 13.62 -0.63
C THR A 122 16.01 13.15 -0.01
N PRO A 123 16.20 11.85 0.27
CA PRO A 123 17.50 11.33 0.65
C PRO A 123 18.53 11.52 -0.48
N PHE A 124 19.76 11.87 -0.14
CA PHE A 124 20.82 12.14 -1.14
C PHE A 124 21.62 10.89 -1.54
N ASP A 125 21.53 9.80 -0.79
CA ASP A 125 22.28 8.57 -1.05
C ASP A 125 21.47 7.30 -0.78
N ALA A 126 21.93 6.19 -1.37
CA ALA A 126 21.28 4.89 -1.28
C ALA A 126 21.45 4.16 0.07
N LYS A 127 22.26 4.69 1.00
CA LYS A 127 22.45 4.11 2.34
C LYS A 127 21.35 4.55 3.31
N SER A 128 20.69 5.65 2.99
CA SER A 128 19.52 6.15 3.70
C SER A 128 18.42 5.08 3.74
N SER A 129 17.78 4.87 4.90
CA SER A 129 16.68 3.91 5.03
C SER A 129 15.63 4.39 6.01
N GLY A 130 14.37 4.03 5.75
CA GLY A 130 13.25 4.35 6.65
C GLY A 130 12.86 5.82 6.69
N TYR A 131 13.17 6.60 5.64
CA TYR A 131 12.85 8.01 5.53
C TYR A 131 11.35 8.24 5.38
N ALA A 132 10.67 8.59 6.47
CA ALA A 132 9.23 8.80 6.51
C ALA A 132 8.88 10.27 6.74
N SER A 133 7.96 10.85 5.97
CA SER A 133 7.48 12.21 6.26
C SER A 133 6.91 12.34 7.67
N ILE A 134 6.23 11.29 8.14
CA ILE A 134 5.87 11.12 9.55
C ILE A 134 5.80 9.62 9.92
N LYS A 135 6.25 9.29 11.13
CA LYS A 135 6.18 7.95 11.71
C LYS A 135 5.24 7.93 12.91
N ILE A 136 4.45 6.86 13.04
CA ILE A 136 3.56 6.62 14.17
C ILE A 136 4.02 5.35 14.90
N THR A 137 4.28 5.48 16.20
CA THR A 137 4.54 4.35 17.11
C THR A 137 3.58 4.32 18.30
N GLY A 138 2.86 5.42 18.56
CA GLY A 138 1.85 5.48 19.60
C GLY A 138 0.54 4.79 19.20
N ASP A 139 -0.19 4.29 20.19
CA ASP A 139 -1.45 3.57 20.01
C ASP A 139 -2.65 4.54 20.02
N ASN A 140 -3.73 4.14 19.34
CA ASN A 140 -4.99 4.88 19.25
C ASN A 140 -4.85 6.25 18.58
N CYS A 141 -3.89 6.40 17.68
CA CYS A 141 -3.69 7.65 16.96
C CYS A 141 -4.70 7.79 15.81
N THR A 142 -5.13 9.02 15.54
CA THR A 142 -5.99 9.36 14.39
C THR A 142 -5.34 10.47 13.58
N ILE A 143 -5.28 10.30 12.26
CA ILE A 143 -4.87 11.35 11.31
C ILE A 143 -6.10 11.71 10.47
N THR A 144 -6.54 12.96 10.54
CA THR A 144 -7.81 13.41 9.95
C THR A 144 -7.73 14.86 9.43
N GLY A 145 -8.82 15.31 8.83
CA GLY A 145 -8.91 16.57 8.11
C GLY A 145 -8.17 16.51 6.77
N ASN A 146 -8.40 17.54 5.95
CA ASN A 146 -7.68 17.70 4.69
C ASN A 146 -6.17 17.81 4.99
N LEU A 147 -5.39 16.81 4.61
CA LEU A 147 -3.95 16.74 4.89
C LEU A 147 -3.21 16.14 3.70
N LEU A 148 -2.17 16.82 3.24
CA LEU A 148 -1.20 16.24 2.32
C LEU A 148 0.04 15.76 3.10
N ILE A 149 0.38 14.48 3.01
CA ILE A 149 1.65 13.94 3.50
C ILE A 149 2.50 13.55 2.28
N THR A 150 3.59 14.27 2.05
CA THR A 150 4.35 14.20 0.80
C THR A 150 5.86 14.25 0.99
N SER A 151 6.62 14.27 -0.11
CA SER A 151 8.05 14.54 -0.13
C SER A 151 8.49 15.27 -1.40
N ASP A 152 9.75 15.70 -1.40
CA ASP A 152 10.48 16.22 -2.57
C ASP A 152 11.01 15.09 -3.50
N ASP A 153 10.66 13.82 -3.26
CA ASP A 153 11.21 12.70 -4.03
C ASP A 153 10.94 12.89 -5.54
N PRO A 154 11.92 12.60 -6.43
CA PRO A 154 11.77 12.84 -7.86
C PRO A 154 10.59 12.09 -8.45
N THR A 155 9.75 12.76 -9.22
CA THR A 155 8.60 12.14 -9.92
C THR A 155 8.79 12.13 -11.43
N GLY A 156 7.78 11.65 -12.15
CA GLY A 156 7.78 11.69 -13.61
C GLY A 156 8.73 10.66 -14.24
N LYS A 157 9.01 9.56 -13.53
CA LYS A 157 9.98 8.54 -13.96
C LYS A 157 9.29 7.26 -14.43
N LYS A 158 10.02 6.54 -15.29
CA LYS A 158 9.72 5.17 -15.75
C LYS A 158 10.12 4.13 -14.70
N ILE A 159 9.61 2.91 -14.85
CA ILE A 159 10.09 1.75 -14.06
C ILE A 159 11.11 0.99 -14.88
N MET A 160 12.23 0.67 -14.24
CA MET A 160 13.34 -0.07 -14.81
C MET A 160 13.36 -1.50 -14.28
N ASP A 161 13.81 -2.43 -15.11
CA ASP A 161 14.06 -3.80 -14.67
C ASP A 161 15.23 -3.86 -13.67
N TYR A 162 15.24 -4.89 -12.81
CA TYR A 162 16.20 -4.99 -11.72
C TYR A 162 17.64 -5.12 -12.24
N GLN A 163 18.51 -4.21 -11.80
CA GLN A 163 19.88 -4.00 -12.24
C GLN A 163 20.05 -3.95 -13.77
N SER A 164 19.05 -3.39 -14.46
CA SER A 164 18.96 -3.41 -15.91
C SER A 164 18.58 -2.05 -16.49
N THR A 165 18.96 -1.80 -17.73
CA THR A 165 18.55 -0.63 -18.51
C THR A 165 17.23 -0.86 -19.25
N ALA A 166 16.65 -2.06 -19.16
CA ALA A 166 15.36 -2.38 -19.75
C ALA A 166 14.24 -1.60 -19.05
N VAL A 167 13.33 -1.05 -19.84
CA VAL A 167 12.18 -0.31 -19.34
C VAL A 167 11.00 -1.27 -19.20
N LEU A 168 10.46 -1.38 -17.99
CA LEU A 168 9.28 -2.21 -17.70
C LEU A 168 7.98 -1.40 -17.86
N ASP A 169 8.02 -0.11 -17.54
CA ASP A 169 6.88 0.79 -17.67
C ASP A 169 7.35 2.19 -18.09
N ASN A 170 6.85 2.68 -19.23
CA ASN A 170 7.28 3.92 -19.85
C ASN A 170 6.34 5.12 -19.61
N ARG A 171 5.35 5.00 -18.71
CA ARG A 171 4.32 6.02 -18.51
C ARG A 171 4.84 7.31 -17.86
N ASN A 172 6.05 7.33 -17.29
CA ASN A 172 6.66 8.50 -16.66
C ASN A 172 5.78 9.14 -15.57
N ILE A 173 5.21 8.32 -14.69
CA ILE A 173 4.26 8.77 -13.64
C ILE A 173 4.71 8.41 -12.23
N PHE A 174 5.86 7.75 -12.06
CA PHE A 174 6.28 7.17 -10.78
C PHE A 174 7.30 8.04 -10.06
N CYS A 175 7.36 7.82 -8.74
CA CYS A 175 8.39 8.36 -7.87
C CYS A 175 9.69 7.56 -8.00
N SER A 176 10.86 8.20 -7.85
CA SER A 176 12.16 7.55 -8.07
C SER A 176 13.32 8.14 -7.25
N PRO A 177 13.27 8.06 -5.91
CA PRO A 177 14.39 8.46 -5.06
C PRO A 177 15.55 7.45 -5.14
N VAL A 178 16.70 7.85 -4.61
CA VAL A 178 17.90 6.98 -4.54
C VAL A 178 17.88 5.97 -3.38
N ALA A 179 16.88 6.04 -2.50
CA ALA A 179 16.74 5.20 -1.31
C ALA A 179 15.27 4.84 -1.03
N ASN A 180 15.04 3.92 -0.10
CA ASN A 180 13.70 3.53 0.32
C ASN A 180 13.07 4.64 1.17
N THR A 181 11.94 5.16 0.71
CA THR A 181 11.23 6.27 1.34
C THR A 181 9.75 5.99 1.55
N LEU A 182 9.19 6.71 2.52
CA LEU A 182 7.86 6.51 3.09
C LEU A 182 7.16 7.90 3.20
N ASN A 183 5.84 7.97 3.02
CA ASN A 183 5.09 9.15 3.49
C ASN A 183 4.66 8.93 4.94
N LEU A 184 3.88 7.87 5.17
CA LEU A 184 3.39 7.49 6.50
C LEU A 184 3.93 6.12 6.89
N TRP A 185 4.61 6.04 8.03
CA TRP A 185 5.11 4.79 8.58
C TRP A 185 4.43 4.44 9.90
N ALA A 186 3.59 3.40 9.92
CA ALA A 186 3.04 2.81 11.13
C ALA A 186 3.94 1.65 11.59
N TYR A 187 4.54 1.76 12.77
CA TYR A 187 5.51 0.80 13.28
C TYR A 187 5.08 0.28 14.65
N GLY A 188 4.53 -0.93 14.69
CA GLY A 188 3.97 -1.54 15.89
C GLY A 188 2.80 -0.77 16.50
N ALA A 189 2.16 0.14 15.74
CA ALA A 189 1.07 0.96 16.22
C ALA A 189 -0.25 0.18 16.26
N LYS A 190 -1.04 0.39 17.31
CA LYS A 190 -2.36 -0.23 17.44
C LYS A 190 -3.49 0.79 17.32
N ASN A 191 -4.63 0.38 16.79
CA ASN A 191 -5.82 1.23 16.68
C ASN A 191 -5.56 2.53 15.90
N LEU A 192 -4.67 2.50 14.90
CA LEU A 192 -4.40 3.66 14.06
C LEU A 192 -5.54 3.87 13.05
N CYS A 193 -6.06 5.09 12.96
CA CYS A 193 -7.00 5.50 11.93
C CYS A 193 -6.40 6.60 11.04
N VAL A 194 -6.41 6.39 9.73
CA VAL A 194 -6.07 7.41 8.73
C VAL A 194 -7.30 7.68 7.88
N ASP A 195 -7.84 8.88 8.01
CA ASP A 195 -9.14 9.25 7.45
C ASP A 195 -9.09 9.54 5.94
N LYS A 196 -10.27 9.58 5.32
CA LYS A 196 -10.45 9.71 3.86
C LYS A 196 -9.95 11.03 3.27
N ASP A 197 -9.90 12.08 4.08
CA ASP A 197 -9.48 13.41 3.64
C ASP A 197 -7.94 13.58 3.62
N VAL A 198 -7.21 12.53 4.03
CA VAL A 198 -5.75 12.48 3.94
C VAL A 198 -5.34 12.00 2.54
N VAL A 199 -4.29 12.63 2.00
CA VAL A 199 -3.64 12.22 0.75
C VAL A 199 -2.16 11.96 1.01
N LEU A 200 -1.70 10.76 0.66
CA LEU A 200 -0.29 10.39 0.68
C LEU A 200 0.27 10.51 -0.74
N ARG A 201 1.42 11.18 -0.91
CA ARG A 201 1.95 11.44 -2.25
C ARG A 201 3.47 11.38 -2.31
N ASN A 202 4.01 10.84 -3.41
CA ASN A 202 5.45 10.84 -3.71
C ASN A 202 6.30 10.17 -2.61
N ALA A 203 6.46 8.86 -2.71
CA ALA A 203 7.43 8.08 -1.96
C ALA A 203 7.65 6.75 -2.69
N VAL A 204 8.64 5.95 -2.29
CA VAL A 204 8.70 4.54 -2.72
C VAL A 204 7.43 3.83 -2.24
N PHE A 205 7.15 3.91 -0.94
CA PHE A 205 5.91 3.42 -0.34
C PHE A 205 5.11 4.60 0.22
N ASN A 206 3.86 4.79 -0.18
CA ASN A 206 3.08 5.90 0.39
C ASN A 206 2.74 5.60 1.86
N LEU A 207 2.30 4.38 2.15
CA LEU A 207 2.10 3.88 3.51
C LEU A 207 2.82 2.56 3.69
N PHE A 208 3.51 2.42 4.82
CA PHE A 208 4.00 1.13 5.30
C PHE A 208 3.54 0.89 6.74
N ALA A 209 2.82 -0.20 6.97
CA ALA A 209 2.52 -0.68 8.30
C ALA A 209 3.25 -2.00 8.56
N ASN A 210 3.98 -2.08 9.67
CA ASN A 210 4.70 -3.30 10.02
C ASN A 210 4.92 -3.51 11.52
N HIS A 211 5.67 -4.56 11.88
CA HIS A 211 6.05 -4.90 13.25
C HIS A 211 4.87 -5.19 14.17
N GLY A 212 3.92 -6.01 13.73
CA GLY A 212 2.80 -6.42 14.58
C GLY A 212 1.78 -5.31 14.81
N SER A 213 1.72 -4.31 13.92
CA SER A 213 0.67 -3.30 13.97
C SER A 213 -0.71 -3.97 13.86
N ASP A 214 -1.68 -3.50 14.65
CA ASP A 214 -2.94 -4.19 14.88
C ASP A 214 -4.13 -3.22 14.89
N ASN A 215 -5.28 -3.68 14.39
CA ASN A 215 -6.50 -2.87 14.28
C ASN A 215 -6.27 -1.54 13.54
N ILE A 216 -5.67 -1.60 12.35
CA ILE A 216 -5.35 -0.42 11.54
C ILE A 216 -6.48 -0.17 10.54
N LYS A 217 -6.95 1.08 10.47
CA LYS A 217 -7.94 1.56 9.52
C LYS A 217 -7.33 2.60 8.57
N ILE A 218 -7.29 2.30 7.28
CA ILE A 218 -6.72 3.15 6.23
C ILE A 218 -7.82 3.50 5.22
N LEU A 219 -8.25 4.77 5.21
CA LEU A 219 -9.33 5.25 4.35
C LEU A 219 -8.86 6.26 3.29
N CYS A 220 -7.58 6.60 3.32
CA CYS A 220 -7.00 7.70 2.57
C CYS A 220 -6.70 7.34 1.11
N SER A 221 -6.32 8.37 0.34
CA SER A 221 -5.83 8.17 -1.03
C SER A 221 -4.31 8.21 -1.10
N ALA A 222 -3.73 7.41 -1.99
CA ALA A 222 -2.29 7.38 -2.26
C ALA A 222 -2.01 7.64 -3.74
N ILE A 223 -1.02 8.49 -4.03
CA ILE A 223 -0.66 8.88 -5.40
C ILE A 223 0.85 8.81 -5.58
N SER A 224 1.28 8.20 -6.68
CA SER A 224 2.69 8.16 -7.09
C SER A 224 3.58 7.45 -6.06
N SER A 225 3.40 6.12 -5.95
CA SER A 225 4.43 5.27 -5.35
C SER A 225 5.60 5.08 -6.32
N GLY A 226 6.70 4.49 -5.89
CA GLY A 226 7.97 4.64 -6.61
C GLY A 226 8.89 3.44 -6.66
N GLN A 227 9.97 3.61 -7.42
CA GLN A 227 11.07 2.67 -7.52
C GLN A 227 12.38 3.33 -7.04
N ILE A 228 13.18 2.64 -6.24
CA ILE A 228 14.53 3.12 -5.92
C ILE A 228 15.39 3.12 -7.18
N TYR A 229 16.01 4.25 -7.52
CA TYR A 229 16.91 4.36 -8.66
C TYR A 229 18.15 5.25 -8.39
N PRO A 230 19.38 4.80 -8.74
CA PRO A 230 19.71 3.48 -9.27
C PRO A 230 19.41 2.37 -8.27
N GLN A 231 19.03 1.19 -8.76
CA GLN A 231 18.61 0.10 -7.87
C GLN A 231 19.79 -0.41 -7.04
N PRO A 232 19.54 -0.77 -5.76
CA PRO A 232 20.60 -1.20 -4.86
C PRO A 232 21.22 -2.51 -5.33
N LYS A 233 22.53 -2.66 -5.14
CA LYS A 233 23.25 -3.92 -5.41
C LYS A 233 23.03 -4.99 -4.33
N SER A 234 22.64 -4.58 -3.12
CA SER A 234 22.78 -5.38 -1.89
C SER A 234 21.47 -5.85 -1.24
N LYS A 235 20.31 -5.73 -1.89
CA LYS A 235 19.03 -6.22 -1.34
C LYS A 235 18.11 -6.72 -2.47
N SER A 236 17.18 -7.62 -2.13
CA SER A 236 16.20 -8.17 -3.08
C SER A 236 15.45 -7.08 -3.86
N SER A 237 15.00 -7.43 -5.07
CA SER A 237 14.13 -6.62 -5.92
C SER A 237 12.93 -6.02 -5.19
N ASP A 238 12.44 -6.72 -4.16
CA ASP A 238 11.15 -6.49 -3.51
C ASP A 238 11.12 -5.20 -2.67
N LEU A 239 12.28 -4.69 -2.24
CA LEU A 239 12.37 -3.40 -1.54
C LEU A 239 12.67 -2.23 -2.47
N ALA A 240 12.97 -2.51 -3.74
CA ALA A 240 13.28 -1.49 -4.73
C ALA A 240 12.03 -0.98 -5.44
N LEU A 241 10.90 -1.69 -5.41
CA LEU A 241 9.67 -1.34 -6.11
C LEU A 241 8.50 -1.27 -5.13
N GLY A 242 7.92 -0.09 -4.96
CA GLY A 242 7.04 0.18 -3.84
C GLY A 242 5.55 0.22 -4.17
N SER A 243 4.76 -0.38 -3.27
CA SER A 243 3.31 -0.33 -3.27
C SER A 243 2.78 0.98 -2.67
N SER A 244 1.55 1.35 -3.01
CA SER A 244 0.91 2.50 -2.37
C SER A 244 0.64 2.21 -0.89
N PHE A 245 0.05 1.05 -0.58
CA PHE A 245 -0.15 0.57 0.78
C PHE A 245 0.55 -0.77 0.97
N LYS A 246 1.62 -0.81 1.76
CA LYS A 246 2.30 -2.05 2.15
C LYS A 246 2.00 -2.40 3.60
N LEU A 247 1.63 -3.64 3.86
CA LEU A 247 1.43 -4.17 5.20
C LEU A 247 2.20 -5.47 5.38
N ASP A 248 2.97 -5.55 6.47
CA ASP A 248 3.83 -6.69 6.78
C ASP A 248 3.67 -7.09 8.25
N ARG A 249 3.24 -8.33 8.49
CA ARG A 249 2.96 -8.90 9.82
C ARG A 249 1.97 -8.06 10.62
N CYS A 250 0.87 -7.66 9.99
CA CYS A 250 -0.20 -6.89 10.61
C CYS A 250 -1.45 -7.74 10.88
N ASN A 251 -2.25 -7.35 11.86
CA ASN A 251 -3.51 -8.03 12.23
C ASN A 251 -4.69 -7.05 12.23
N ASN A 252 -5.90 -7.58 12.01
CA ASN A 252 -7.15 -6.80 12.07
C ASN A 252 -7.07 -5.54 11.18
N ILE A 253 -7.01 -5.74 9.87
CA ILE A 253 -6.73 -4.67 8.91
C ILE A 253 -8.04 -4.23 8.25
N THR A 254 -8.28 -2.92 8.16
CA THR A 254 -9.36 -2.35 7.33
C THR A 254 -8.77 -1.36 6.35
N ILE A 255 -8.99 -1.58 5.05
CA ILE A 255 -8.64 -0.64 3.99
C ILE A 255 -9.89 -0.33 3.18
N ASP A 256 -10.20 0.96 2.99
CA ASP A 256 -11.16 1.45 1.98
C ASP A 256 -10.54 2.66 1.31
N ALA A 257 -9.72 2.40 0.28
CA ALA A 257 -8.75 3.37 -0.23
C ALA A 257 -8.75 3.45 -1.76
N VAL A 258 -8.09 4.49 -2.26
CA VAL A 258 -7.79 4.69 -3.68
C VAL A 258 -6.29 4.85 -3.85
N SER A 259 -5.71 4.11 -4.80
CA SER A 259 -4.30 4.26 -5.18
C SER A 259 -4.18 4.61 -6.67
N MET A 260 -3.32 5.57 -6.98
CA MET A 260 -3.05 6.00 -8.35
C MET A 260 -1.56 6.06 -8.63
N ASN A 261 -1.14 5.66 -9.84
CA ASN A 261 0.25 5.74 -10.30
C ASN A 261 1.19 4.95 -9.39
N THR A 262 0.98 3.64 -9.34
CA THR A 262 1.59 2.79 -8.32
C THR A 262 2.66 1.88 -8.94
N ALA A 263 3.90 2.00 -8.46
CA ALA A 263 5.04 1.30 -9.02
C ALA A 263 5.00 -0.22 -8.80
N TYR A 264 4.28 -0.72 -7.80
CA TYR A 264 4.07 -2.16 -7.60
C TYR A 264 2.60 -2.53 -7.51
N ALA A 265 2.01 -2.51 -6.32
CA ALA A 265 0.62 -2.85 -6.10
C ALA A 265 -0.14 -1.72 -5.37
N GLY A 266 -1.43 -1.56 -5.66
CA GLY A 266 -2.28 -0.65 -4.90
C GLY A 266 -2.23 -0.98 -3.40
N VAL A 267 -2.54 -2.24 -3.08
CA VAL A 267 -2.30 -2.84 -1.76
C VAL A 267 -1.42 -4.06 -1.91
N GLU A 268 -0.42 -4.16 -1.04
CA GLU A 268 0.45 -5.32 -0.87
C GLU A 268 0.40 -5.78 0.59
N LEU A 269 -0.18 -6.96 0.79
CA LEU A 269 -0.15 -7.68 2.06
C LEU A 269 0.97 -8.70 1.98
N GLU A 270 2.17 -8.34 2.44
CA GLU A 270 3.33 -9.21 2.36
C GLU A 270 3.81 -9.63 3.76
N GLY A 271 3.66 -10.92 4.08
CA GLY A 271 4.22 -11.53 5.28
C GLY A 271 3.23 -11.66 6.43
N HIS A 272 2.66 -12.84 6.63
CA HIS A 272 1.88 -13.22 7.83
C HIS A 272 0.82 -12.19 8.26
N ASN A 273 0.17 -11.50 7.31
CA ASN A 273 -0.95 -10.64 7.64
C ASN A 273 -2.17 -11.51 7.96
N ASN A 274 -3.05 -11.05 8.86
CA ASN A 274 -4.21 -11.84 9.26
C ASN A 274 -5.44 -10.97 9.55
N LYS A 275 -6.64 -11.48 9.23
CA LYS A 275 -7.93 -10.82 9.48
C LYS A 275 -8.00 -9.45 8.80
N GLY A 276 -8.06 -9.44 7.48
CA GLY A 276 -8.14 -8.22 6.69
C GLY A 276 -9.50 -8.06 6.01
N ASN A 277 -10.00 -6.82 5.96
CA ASN A 277 -11.10 -6.40 5.09
C ASN A 277 -10.59 -5.29 4.16
N ILE A 278 -10.43 -5.62 2.88
CA ILE A 278 -9.71 -4.80 1.91
C ILE A 278 -10.61 -4.37 0.77
N LYS A 279 -10.94 -3.10 0.71
CA LYS A 279 -11.58 -2.45 -0.42
C LYS A 279 -10.61 -1.45 -1.05
N ILE A 280 -10.24 -1.69 -2.31
CA ILE A 280 -9.22 -0.89 -2.99
C ILE A 280 -9.63 -0.60 -4.43
N LYS A 281 -9.48 0.65 -4.84
CA LYS A 281 -9.52 1.07 -6.25
C LYS A 281 -8.12 1.48 -6.69
N THR A 282 -7.53 0.73 -7.61
CA THR A 282 -6.19 0.95 -8.14
C THR A 282 -6.25 1.44 -9.58
N ILE A 283 -5.65 2.58 -9.88
CA ILE A 283 -5.59 3.15 -11.23
C ILE A 283 -4.13 3.33 -11.63
N ARG A 284 -3.73 2.73 -12.76
CA ARG A 284 -2.37 2.79 -13.30
C ARG A 284 -1.33 2.26 -12.32
N ALA A 285 -1.35 0.96 -12.06
CA ALA A 285 -0.24 0.29 -11.40
C ALA A 285 0.64 -0.45 -12.40
N TYR A 286 1.88 -0.72 -12.05
CA TYR A 286 2.74 -1.57 -12.88
C TYR A 286 2.38 -3.05 -12.73
N HIS A 287 2.25 -3.55 -11.50
CA HIS A 287 2.18 -4.99 -11.25
C HIS A 287 0.79 -5.48 -10.81
N ALA A 288 0.15 -4.86 -9.80
CA ALA A 288 -1.11 -5.41 -9.28
C ALA A 288 -2.11 -4.37 -8.77
N GLY A 289 -3.39 -4.72 -8.83
CA GLY A 289 -4.43 -4.06 -8.05
C GLY A 289 -4.27 -4.37 -6.56
N LEU A 290 -4.41 -5.66 -6.23
CA LEU A 290 -4.23 -6.24 -4.90
C LEU A 290 -3.25 -7.41 -4.96
N HIS A 291 -2.25 -7.39 -4.09
CA HIS A 291 -1.23 -8.41 -3.97
C HIS A 291 -1.25 -9.01 -2.55
N ILE A 292 -1.65 -10.28 -2.43
CA ILE A 292 -1.71 -11.00 -1.15
C ILE A 292 -0.61 -12.05 -1.16
N TRP A 293 0.34 -11.97 -0.24
CA TRP A 293 1.57 -12.74 -0.34
C TRP A 293 2.06 -13.27 1.01
N ASN A 294 2.80 -14.38 0.92
CA ASN A 294 3.62 -14.96 1.98
C ASN A 294 2.89 -15.24 3.31
N SER A 295 2.15 -16.35 3.37
CA SER A 295 1.46 -16.82 4.59
C SER A 295 0.43 -15.84 5.15
N THR A 296 -0.14 -14.98 4.29
CA THR A 296 -1.24 -14.08 4.66
C THR A 296 -2.57 -14.84 4.68
N SER A 297 -3.41 -14.64 5.68
CA SER A 297 -4.64 -15.44 5.86
C SER A 297 -5.86 -14.66 6.32
N ASN A 298 -7.04 -15.23 6.07
CA ASN A 298 -8.34 -14.67 6.48
C ASN A 298 -8.52 -13.24 5.97
N ILE A 299 -8.42 -13.07 4.66
CA ILE A 299 -8.56 -11.78 3.99
C ILE A 299 -9.84 -11.78 3.19
N ASP A 300 -10.77 -10.90 3.56
CA ASP A 300 -11.93 -10.57 2.74
C ASP A 300 -11.60 -9.35 1.87
N PHE A 301 -11.88 -9.40 0.58
CA PHE A 301 -11.53 -8.31 -0.33
C PHE A 301 -12.58 -7.95 -1.39
N ASN A 302 -12.56 -6.69 -1.79
CA ASN A 302 -13.24 -6.15 -2.96
C ASN A 302 -12.28 -5.20 -3.70
N SER A 303 -11.63 -5.70 -4.75
CA SER A 303 -10.62 -4.94 -5.50
C SER A 303 -11.12 -4.53 -6.87
N TYR A 304 -10.94 -3.26 -7.22
CA TYR A 304 -11.03 -2.75 -8.59
C TYR A 304 -9.64 -2.33 -9.06
N ALA A 305 -9.27 -2.69 -10.28
CA ALA A 305 -8.02 -2.27 -10.91
C ALA A 305 -8.23 -1.80 -12.36
N GLU A 306 -7.49 -0.78 -12.79
CA GLU A 306 -7.48 -0.33 -14.18
C GLU A 306 -6.07 0.05 -14.62
N ASP A 307 -5.73 -0.30 -15.87
CA ASP A 307 -4.46 0.03 -16.54
C ASP A 307 -3.22 -0.56 -15.85
N ILE A 308 -3.16 -1.88 -15.75
CA ILE A 308 -2.03 -2.62 -15.18
C ILE A 308 -1.04 -3.03 -16.29
N THR A 309 0.25 -2.76 -16.11
CA THR A 309 1.24 -2.91 -17.20
C THR A 309 1.80 -4.33 -17.34
N ASP A 310 2.29 -4.97 -16.27
CA ASP A 310 2.88 -6.33 -16.32
C ASP A 310 2.28 -7.30 -15.28
N GLY A 311 1.02 -7.08 -14.89
CA GLY A 311 0.34 -8.04 -14.03
C GLY A 311 -1.18 -7.95 -14.08
N GLY A 312 -1.85 -8.02 -12.94
CA GLY A 312 -3.29 -8.26 -12.91
C GLY A 312 -4.08 -7.56 -11.82
N GLY A 313 -5.38 -7.82 -11.79
CA GLY A 313 -6.27 -7.29 -10.76
C GLY A 313 -5.92 -7.83 -9.36
N LEU A 314 -5.71 -9.14 -9.29
CA LEU A 314 -5.42 -9.87 -8.06
C LEU A 314 -4.26 -10.85 -8.27
N ILE A 315 -3.30 -10.84 -7.33
CA ILE A 315 -2.25 -11.84 -7.25
C ILE A 315 -2.26 -12.43 -5.84
N ILE A 316 -2.33 -13.76 -5.75
CA ILE A 316 -2.23 -14.49 -4.48
C ILE A 316 -0.99 -15.39 -4.53
N GLY A 317 -0.18 -15.27 -3.48
CA GLY A 317 1.11 -15.91 -3.36
C GLY A 317 1.18 -17.07 -2.37
N PRO A 318 2.39 -17.62 -2.19
CA PRO A 318 2.63 -18.82 -1.40
C PRO A 318 2.18 -18.69 0.06
N GLY A 319 1.71 -19.80 0.62
CA GLY A 319 1.24 -19.93 2.01
C GLY A 319 -0.09 -19.23 2.32
N CYS A 320 -0.67 -18.50 1.37
CA CYS A 320 -1.89 -17.73 1.65
C CYS A 320 -3.10 -18.64 1.81
N SER A 321 -3.98 -18.34 2.76
CA SER A 321 -5.16 -19.18 3.02
C SER A 321 -6.40 -18.37 3.37
N ASN A 322 -7.59 -18.89 3.05
CA ASN A 322 -8.86 -18.23 3.37
C ASN A 322 -8.91 -16.78 2.86
N CYS A 323 -8.40 -16.52 1.65
CA CYS A 323 -8.45 -15.22 1.01
C CYS A 323 -9.65 -15.20 0.04
N ASN A 324 -10.71 -14.50 0.41
CA ASN A 324 -12.02 -14.60 -0.24
C ASN A 324 -12.48 -13.22 -0.71
N GLY A 325 -13.18 -13.16 -1.83
CA GLY A 325 -13.71 -11.89 -2.28
C GLY A 325 -13.92 -11.73 -3.78
N THR A 326 -14.08 -10.47 -4.17
CA THR A 326 -14.32 -10.07 -5.56
C THR A 326 -13.16 -9.26 -6.12
N SER A 327 -12.74 -9.56 -7.34
CA SER A 327 -11.75 -8.76 -8.07
C SER A 327 -12.27 -8.40 -9.45
N PHE A 328 -12.25 -7.12 -9.80
CA PHE A 328 -12.50 -6.64 -11.15
C PHE A 328 -11.26 -5.94 -11.66
N VAL A 329 -10.85 -6.24 -12.89
CA VAL A 329 -9.80 -5.50 -13.58
C VAL A 329 -10.18 -5.18 -15.01
N LYS A 330 -9.80 -3.98 -15.44
CA LYS A 330 -9.84 -3.56 -16.84
C LYS A 330 -8.43 -3.22 -17.30
N ASN A 331 -8.07 -3.62 -18.53
CA ASN A 331 -6.77 -3.31 -19.14
C ASN A 331 -5.58 -3.87 -18.34
N ALA A 332 -5.30 -5.17 -18.46
CA ALA A 332 -4.23 -5.84 -17.72
C ALA A 332 -3.66 -7.06 -18.44
N SER A 333 -2.52 -7.57 -17.97
CA SER A 333 -1.94 -8.81 -18.49
C SER A 333 -2.82 -10.02 -18.15
N TYR A 334 -3.38 -10.08 -16.93
CA TYR A 334 -4.31 -11.14 -16.51
C TYR A 334 -5.39 -10.63 -15.56
N ALA A 335 -6.53 -11.32 -15.49
CA ALA A 335 -7.57 -10.98 -14.51
C ALA A 335 -7.07 -11.28 -13.09
N MET A 336 -6.49 -12.47 -12.90
CA MET A 336 -5.88 -12.88 -11.64
C MET A 336 -4.77 -13.91 -11.82
N ALA A 337 -3.89 -14.03 -10.83
CA ALA A 337 -2.85 -15.06 -10.80
C ALA A 337 -2.69 -15.69 -9.41
N PHE A 338 -2.36 -16.98 -9.41
CA PHE A 338 -1.84 -17.72 -8.26
C PHE A 338 -0.38 -18.05 -8.50
N VAL A 339 0.48 -17.71 -7.54
CA VAL A 339 1.91 -18.00 -7.61
C VAL A 339 2.31 -18.93 -6.48
N GLY A 340 2.55 -20.20 -6.81
CA GLY A 340 2.89 -21.27 -5.89
C GLY A 340 4.40 -21.42 -5.65
N ASP A 341 4.75 -21.71 -4.40
CA ASP A 341 6.11 -22.05 -3.92
C ASP A 341 5.97 -22.90 -2.65
N SER A 342 6.11 -24.22 -2.78
CA SER A 342 5.89 -25.18 -1.69
C SER A 342 6.82 -24.96 -0.50
N SER A 343 8.00 -24.35 -0.73
CA SER A 343 8.94 -24.01 0.33
C SER A 343 8.42 -22.92 1.28
N LYS A 344 7.41 -22.15 0.85
CA LYS A 344 6.78 -21.06 1.61
C LYS A 344 5.35 -21.37 2.03
N GLY A 345 4.90 -22.61 1.81
CA GLY A 345 3.56 -23.09 2.11
C GLY A 345 2.58 -22.99 0.94
N ASP A 346 1.43 -23.62 1.11
CA ASP A 346 0.44 -23.76 0.05
C ASP A 346 -0.61 -22.66 0.06
N ILE A 347 -1.14 -22.36 -1.14
CA ILE A 347 -2.31 -21.51 -1.34
C ILE A 347 -3.57 -22.35 -1.23
N THR A 348 -4.39 -22.09 -0.21
CA THR A 348 -5.54 -22.95 0.12
C THR A 348 -6.81 -22.22 0.49
N ASN A 349 -7.96 -22.89 0.31
CA ASN A 349 -9.27 -22.46 0.82
C ASN A 349 -9.70 -21.05 0.41
N CYS A 350 -9.24 -20.55 -0.73
CA CYS A 350 -9.66 -19.27 -1.27
C CYS A 350 -10.94 -19.44 -2.10
N ASN A 351 -11.94 -18.57 -1.90
CA ASN A 351 -13.17 -18.50 -2.68
C ASN A 351 -13.28 -17.13 -3.35
N ILE A 352 -13.05 -17.10 -4.67
CA ILE A 352 -12.80 -15.87 -5.42
C ILE A 352 -13.77 -15.76 -6.58
N THR A 353 -14.37 -14.58 -6.73
CA THR A 353 -15.05 -14.18 -7.96
C THR A 353 -14.25 -13.10 -8.66
N ALA A 354 -13.65 -13.44 -9.80
CA ALA A 354 -12.81 -12.53 -10.57
C ALA A 354 -13.45 -12.17 -11.92
N SER A 355 -13.28 -10.92 -12.35
CA SER A 355 -13.72 -10.44 -13.65
C SER A 355 -12.63 -9.61 -14.32
N GLY A 356 -12.39 -9.85 -15.60
CA GLY A 356 -11.37 -9.18 -16.39
C GLY A 356 -11.91 -8.68 -17.73
N GLU A 357 -11.77 -7.40 -18.01
CA GLU A 357 -12.06 -6.81 -19.32
C GLU A 357 -10.78 -6.31 -20.00
N ASN A 358 -10.64 -6.58 -21.30
CA ASN A 358 -9.45 -6.21 -22.06
C ASN A 358 -8.16 -6.78 -21.43
N VAL A 359 -8.17 -8.09 -21.16
CA VAL A 359 -7.04 -8.82 -20.56
C VAL A 359 -6.34 -9.72 -21.58
N SER A 360 -5.02 -9.90 -21.47
CA SER A 360 -4.29 -10.86 -22.32
C SER A 360 -4.58 -12.31 -21.91
N ARG A 361 -4.74 -12.56 -20.60
CA ARG A 361 -5.07 -13.86 -20.01
C ARG A 361 -6.25 -13.75 -19.03
N GLY A 362 -7.04 -14.81 -18.90
CA GLY A 362 -8.06 -14.87 -17.85
C GLY A 362 -7.43 -15.11 -16.47
N ILE A 363 -6.94 -16.32 -16.24
CA ILE A 363 -6.28 -16.72 -14.99
C ILE A 363 -4.96 -17.43 -15.25
N GLU A 364 -3.98 -17.20 -14.37
CA GLU A 364 -2.69 -17.88 -14.41
C GLU A 364 -2.38 -18.61 -13.09
N PHE A 365 -2.17 -19.92 -13.18
CA PHE A 365 -1.57 -20.72 -12.13
C PHE A 365 -0.10 -20.91 -12.47
N TYR A 366 0.78 -20.41 -11.60
CA TYR A 366 2.22 -20.49 -11.81
C TYR A 366 2.91 -21.12 -10.60
N ALA A 367 3.45 -22.32 -10.80
CA ALA A 367 4.32 -23.03 -9.86
C ALA A 367 5.75 -23.01 -10.41
N ARG A 368 6.71 -22.63 -9.56
CA ARG A 368 8.12 -22.43 -9.96
C ARG A 368 8.79 -23.73 -10.39
N SER A 369 8.51 -24.83 -9.68
CA SER A 369 9.07 -26.15 -9.96
C SER A 369 7.98 -27.22 -10.07
N VAL A 370 8.36 -28.45 -10.45
CA VAL A 370 7.43 -29.59 -10.49
C VAL A 370 6.95 -29.94 -9.09
N ILE A 371 7.82 -29.80 -8.08
CA ILE A 371 7.52 -30.07 -6.66
C ILE A 371 6.43 -29.11 -6.15
N ASP A 372 6.39 -27.89 -6.69
CA ASP A 372 5.42 -26.85 -6.33
C ASP A 372 4.02 -27.09 -6.92
N ASN A 373 3.79 -28.15 -7.70
CA ASN A 373 2.50 -28.36 -8.38
C ASN A 373 1.32 -28.38 -7.40
N ALA A 374 1.49 -28.99 -6.21
CA ALA A 374 0.49 -29.07 -5.17
C ALA A 374 0.39 -27.81 -4.28
N SER A 375 1.24 -26.81 -4.50
CA SER A 375 1.26 -25.59 -3.67
C SER A 375 0.11 -24.63 -3.95
N ILE A 376 -0.76 -24.94 -4.92
CA ILE A 376 -2.00 -24.19 -5.19
C ILE A 376 -3.15 -25.20 -5.15
N ARG A 377 -3.87 -25.32 -4.04
CA ARG A 377 -4.83 -26.42 -3.88
C ARG A 377 -6.11 -26.09 -3.13
N GLY A 378 -7.19 -26.77 -3.54
CA GLY A 378 -8.49 -26.66 -2.86
C GLY A 378 -9.15 -25.28 -2.96
N ASN A 379 -8.80 -24.48 -3.97
CA ASN A 379 -9.39 -23.15 -4.18
C ASN A 379 -10.64 -23.25 -5.06
N ILE A 380 -11.59 -22.33 -4.84
CA ILE A 380 -12.81 -22.17 -5.62
C ILE A 380 -12.76 -20.83 -6.35
N ILE A 381 -12.87 -20.88 -7.67
CA ILE A 381 -12.76 -19.70 -8.54
C ILE A 381 -13.97 -19.62 -9.47
N ASN A 382 -14.63 -18.47 -9.48
CA ASN A 382 -15.59 -18.08 -10.50
C ASN A 382 -14.98 -16.93 -11.32
N LEU A 383 -14.71 -17.17 -12.59
CA LEU A 383 -14.01 -16.23 -13.48
C LEU A 383 -14.93 -15.78 -14.62
N SER A 384 -14.95 -14.49 -14.92
CA SER A 384 -15.45 -13.95 -16.18
C SER A 384 -14.37 -13.11 -16.85
N ALA A 385 -13.79 -13.56 -17.96
CA ALA A 385 -12.72 -12.85 -18.62
C ALA A 385 -13.03 -12.60 -20.09
N LYS A 386 -12.74 -11.39 -20.56
CA LYS A 386 -12.83 -10.99 -21.95
C LYS A 386 -11.47 -10.53 -22.44
N TYR A 387 -10.96 -11.24 -23.45
CA TYR A 387 -9.75 -10.84 -24.12
C TYR A 387 -9.89 -9.46 -24.75
N GLY A 388 -8.82 -8.68 -24.69
CA GLY A 388 -8.64 -7.54 -25.56
C GLY A 388 -7.18 -7.11 -25.64
N ASN A 389 -6.88 -6.26 -26.60
CA ASN A 389 -5.54 -5.77 -26.86
C ASN A 389 -5.24 -4.50 -26.05
N TRP A 390 -4.75 -4.66 -24.83
CA TRP A 390 -4.28 -3.54 -24.01
C TRP A 390 -2.87 -3.11 -24.43
N VAL A 391 -2.77 -2.07 -25.26
CA VAL A 391 -1.49 -1.56 -25.80
C VAL A 391 -0.53 -1.07 -24.72
N GLY A 392 -1.05 -0.63 -23.56
CA GLY A 392 -0.25 -0.12 -22.44
C GLY A 392 0.36 -1.19 -21.53
N GLY A 393 0.20 -2.48 -21.87
CA GLY A 393 0.69 -3.60 -21.06
C GLY A 393 1.40 -4.66 -21.88
N LYS A 394 2.05 -5.56 -21.16
CA LYS A 394 2.80 -6.66 -21.76
C LYS A 394 1.84 -7.60 -22.49
N GLN A 395 2.19 -7.86 -23.74
CA GLN A 395 1.42 -8.77 -24.56
C GLN A 395 1.80 -10.20 -24.21
N TYR A 396 0.78 -10.93 -23.78
CA TYR A 396 0.85 -12.38 -23.64
C TYR A 396 -0.02 -13.02 -24.71
N ASP A 397 0.19 -14.32 -24.93
CA ASP A 397 -0.71 -15.10 -25.75
C ASP A 397 -2.13 -15.07 -25.19
N LYS A 398 -3.11 -15.02 -26.10
CA LYS A 398 -4.54 -14.90 -25.81
C LYS A 398 -5.10 -16.20 -25.24
N ILE A 399 -4.78 -16.49 -23.99
CA ILE A 399 -5.11 -17.75 -23.31
C ILE A 399 -6.07 -17.47 -22.16
N GLY A 400 -7.21 -18.14 -22.12
CA GLY A 400 -8.15 -18.01 -21.02
C GLY A 400 -7.60 -18.50 -19.68
N VAL A 401 -7.07 -19.72 -19.64
CA VAL A 401 -6.59 -20.39 -18.43
C VAL A 401 -5.18 -20.94 -18.66
N VAL A 402 -4.22 -20.49 -17.87
CA VAL A 402 -2.87 -21.07 -17.85
C VAL A 402 -2.74 -21.96 -16.62
N LEU A 403 -2.50 -23.25 -16.83
CA LEU A 403 -2.23 -24.23 -15.79
C LEU A 403 -0.75 -24.63 -15.84
N ASN A 404 0.06 -23.95 -15.04
CA ASN A 404 1.43 -24.36 -14.74
C ASN A 404 1.54 -24.68 -13.25
N GLY A 405 0.67 -25.55 -12.75
CA GLY A 405 0.49 -25.85 -11.34
C GLY A 405 -0.99 -26.02 -11.00
N GLY A 406 -1.27 -26.49 -9.79
CA GLY A 406 -2.61 -26.54 -9.23
C GLY A 406 -3.14 -27.95 -9.03
N GLU A 407 -3.61 -28.23 -7.82
CA GLU A 407 -4.20 -29.52 -7.46
C GLU A 407 -5.57 -29.39 -6.78
N GLY A 408 -6.57 -30.12 -7.25
CA GLY A 408 -7.87 -30.18 -6.57
C GLY A 408 -8.66 -28.87 -6.53
N ASN A 409 -8.34 -27.91 -7.40
CA ASN A 409 -9.06 -26.64 -7.48
C ASN A 409 -10.38 -26.80 -8.27
N LYS A 410 -11.36 -25.95 -7.97
CA LYS A 410 -12.63 -25.84 -8.70
C LYS A 410 -12.67 -24.50 -9.44
N LEU A 411 -12.73 -24.54 -10.75
CA LEU A 411 -12.79 -23.35 -11.61
C LEU A 411 -14.06 -23.38 -12.47
N ASN A 412 -14.90 -22.35 -12.34
CA ASN A 412 -15.97 -22.05 -13.27
C ASN A 412 -15.58 -20.79 -14.04
N ALA A 413 -15.33 -20.88 -15.34
CA ALA A 413 -14.87 -19.76 -16.15
C ALA A 413 -15.84 -19.45 -17.31
N ARG A 414 -16.16 -18.17 -17.49
CA ARG A 414 -16.72 -17.62 -18.72
C ARG A 414 -15.60 -16.88 -19.45
N LEU A 415 -15.31 -17.29 -20.68
CA LEU A 415 -14.18 -16.77 -21.46
C LEU A 415 -14.67 -16.23 -22.79
N GLU A 416 -14.37 -14.97 -23.07
CA GLU A 416 -14.77 -14.31 -24.31
C GLU A 416 -13.55 -13.86 -25.12
N SER A 417 -13.55 -14.15 -26.42
CA SER A 417 -12.60 -13.67 -27.41
C SER A 417 -11.13 -14.11 -27.27
N PHE A 418 -10.85 -15.23 -26.60
CA PHE A 418 -9.51 -15.83 -26.53
C PHE A 418 -9.18 -16.72 -27.75
N ASP A 419 -7.90 -16.83 -28.12
CA ASP A 419 -7.46 -17.74 -29.19
C ASP A 419 -7.41 -19.20 -28.69
N TYR A 420 -7.11 -19.39 -27.40
CA TYR A 420 -6.97 -20.68 -26.72
C TYR A 420 -7.76 -20.71 -25.40
N ILE A 421 -8.38 -21.85 -25.06
CA ILE A 421 -8.95 -22.04 -23.72
C ILE A 421 -7.81 -22.20 -22.72
N PHE A 422 -6.89 -23.10 -23.05
CA PHE A 422 -5.89 -23.61 -22.12
C PHE A 422 -4.47 -23.53 -22.67
N SER A 423 -3.52 -23.26 -21.78
CA SER A 423 -2.13 -23.72 -21.88
C SER A 423 -1.86 -24.55 -20.64
N VAL A 424 -1.60 -25.85 -20.82
CA VAL A 424 -1.41 -26.76 -19.69
C VAL A 424 0.00 -27.30 -19.72
N LYS A 425 0.76 -26.92 -18.71
CA LYS A 425 2.09 -27.46 -18.45
C LYS A 425 2.04 -28.47 -17.31
N ARG A 426 1.30 -28.15 -16.24
CA ARG A 426 1.18 -28.94 -15.00
C ARG A 426 -0.16 -28.67 -14.32
N GLY A 427 -0.72 -29.68 -13.67
CA GLY A 427 -1.91 -29.57 -12.83
C GLY A 427 -2.74 -30.85 -12.83
N SER A 428 -3.24 -31.27 -11.68
CA SER A 428 -3.89 -32.58 -11.49
C SER A 428 -5.12 -32.50 -10.59
N GLY A 429 -6.12 -33.33 -10.83
CA GLY A 429 -7.30 -33.43 -9.96
C GLY A 429 -8.20 -32.18 -9.92
N ASN A 430 -7.98 -31.19 -10.80
CA ASN A 430 -8.82 -30.00 -10.84
C ASN A 430 -10.18 -30.30 -11.50
N THR A 431 -11.23 -29.63 -11.04
CA THR A 431 -12.55 -29.59 -11.71
C THR A 431 -12.72 -28.26 -12.41
N ILE A 432 -12.79 -28.29 -13.74
CA ILE A 432 -12.77 -27.07 -14.56
C ILE A 432 -13.97 -27.07 -15.51
N ASN A 433 -14.87 -26.13 -15.30
CA ASN A 433 -16.02 -25.87 -16.17
C ASN A 433 -15.79 -24.57 -16.92
N VAL A 434 -15.79 -24.62 -18.25
CA VAL A 434 -15.58 -23.42 -19.09
C VAL A 434 -16.74 -23.22 -20.05
N THR A 435 -17.25 -22.00 -20.06
CA THR A 435 -18.20 -21.49 -21.04
C THR A 435 -17.52 -20.45 -21.95
N TYR A 436 -17.65 -20.55 -23.28
CA TYR A 436 -16.85 -19.72 -24.21
C TYR A 436 -17.55 -19.31 -25.51
N ASP A 437 -17.23 -18.15 -26.10
CA ASP A 437 -17.88 -17.61 -27.30
C ASP A 437 -17.27 -18.10 -28.64
N LYS A 438 -15.94 -18.04 -28.79
CA LYS A 438 -15.21 -18.41 -30.01
C LYS A 438 -13.80 -18.91 -29.70
N TYR A 439 -13.28 -19.80 -30.56
CA TYR A 439 -11.85 -20.11 -30.68
C TYR A 439 -11.43 -20.00 -32.13
N THR A 440 -10.33 -19.29 -32.38
CA THR A 440 -9.76 -19.08 -33.72
C THR A 440 -8.66 -20.08 -34.05
N LYS A 441 -8.07 -20.76 -33.05
CA LYS A 441 -6.90 -21.64 -33.24
C LYS A 441 -7.10 -23.07 -32.71
N LYS A 442 -7.10 -23.32 -31.39
CA LYS A 442 -7.21 -24.67 -30.78
C LYS A 442 -7.71 -24.62 -29.33
N VAL A 443 -8.15 -25.75 -28.77
CA VAL A 443 -8.52 -25.88 -27.35
C VAL A 443 -7.29 -25.71 -26.44
N TYR A 444 -6.17 -26.34 -26.80
CA TYR A 444 -4.90 -26.30 -26.09
C TYR A 444 -3.80 -25.66 -26.93
N ARG A 445 -2.88 -24.94 -26.26
CA ARG A 445 -1.64 -24.44 -26.86
C ARG A 445 -0.46 -25.41 -26.67
N ASP A 446 -0.29 -25.91 -25.45
CA ASP A 446 0.79 -26.83 -25.03
C ASP A 446 0.14 -28.01 -24.30
N ASP A 447 0.62 -29.24 -24.56
CA ASP A 447 0.14 -30.48 -23.95
C ASP A 447 1.29 -31.24 -23.26
N SER A 448 1.19 -31.46 -21.95
CA SER A 448 2.13 -32.22 -21.11
C SER A 448 1.46 -33.48 -20.54
N LEU A 449 2.18 -34.61 -20.44
CA LEU A 449 1.68 -35.97 -20.16
C LEU A 449 1.02 -36.22 -18.78
N PHE A 450 0.87 -35.22 -17.91
CA PHE A 450 0.25 -35.36 -16.58
C PHE A 450 -1.14 -34.71 -16.55
N PHE A 451 -2.13 -35.37 -17.17
CA PHE A 451 -3.52 -34.91 -17.23
C PHE A 451 -4.45 -35.86 -16.48
N SER A 452 -4.86 -35.47 -15.27
CA SER A 452 -6.00 -36.07 -14.54
C SER A 452 -6.96 -34.98 -14.05
N ASN A 453 -7.33 -34.04 -14.93
CA ASN A 453 -8.30 -33.00 -14.62
C ASN A 453 -9.68 -33.36 -15.18
N ASN A 454 -10.74 -33.10 -14.41
CA ASN A 454 -12.11 -33.22 -14.89
C ASN A 454 -12.52 -31.92 -15.57
N MET A 455 -12.71 -31.96 -16.90
CA MET A 455 -12.96 -30.77 -17.71
C MET A 455 -14.30 -30.87 -18.44
N LYS A 456 -15.12 -29.82 -18.29
CA LYS A 456 -16.37 -29.65 -19.04
C LYS A 456 -16.31 -28.35 -19.84
N LEU A 457 -16.50 -28.47 -21.15
CA LEU A 457 -16.45 -27.35 -22.09
C LEU A 457 -17.81 -27.13 -22.73
N GLN A 458 -18.33 -25.90 -22.66
CA GLN A 458 -19.61 -25.51 -23.25
C GLN A 458 -19.44 -24.26 -24.12
N LYS A 459 -19.79 -24.37 -25.40
CA LYS A 459 -19.80 -23.21 -26.29
C LYS A 459 -21.04 -22.35 -26.02
N ILE A 460 -20.86 -21.05 -25.87
CA ILE A 460 -21.92 -20.03 -25.87
C ILE A 460 -22.50 -20.03 -27.27
N THR A 461 -23.71 -20.57 -27.40
CA THR A 461 -24.50 -20.45 -28.61
C THR A 461 -25.22 -19.11 -28.54
N THR A 462 -24.67 -18.09 -29.21
CA THR A 462 -25.42 -16.88 -29.52
C THR A 462 -26.62 -17.30 -30.37
N LYS A 463 -27.84 -17.07 -29.85
CA LYS A 463 -29.05 -17.04 -30.68
C LYS A 463 -29.04 -15.82 -31.57
#